data_AF-J3PJX5-F1
#
_entry.id   AF-J3PJX5-F1
#
_cell.length_a   1.000
_cell.length_b   1.000
_cell.length_c   1.000
_cell.angle_alpha   90.00
_cell.angle_beta   90.00
_cell.angle_gamma   90.00
#
_symmetry.space_group_name_H-M   'P 1'
#
loop_
_entity.id
_entity.type
_entity.pdbx_description
1 polymer ?
#
loop_
_entity_poly.entity_id
_entity_poly.type
_entity_poly.pdbx_seq_one_letter_code
_entity_poly.pdbx_strand_id
1 'polypeptide(L)'
;MIRVTITATSSSQATILVENLSLAPTAPVTAVQVSLSNGSPLCRIDAEWIVENFKVNGNQTPFGRFQDVWFQTCEAKTTSGSTIGINGASMIYLQNNGPNPNCFAYEYSNSAFWTESS
;
A
#
# COMPACT_ATOMS: atom_id res chain seq x y z
N MET A 1 12.18 7.08 -3.63
CA MET A 1 11.31 5.99 -4.10
C MET A 1 11.41 4.84 -3.13
N ILE A 2 10.27 4.40 -2.62
CA ILE A 2 10.19 3.23 -1.75
C ILE A 2 9.48 2.12 -2.53
N ARG A 3 10.02 0.91 -2.49
CA ARG A 3 9.33 -0.30 -2.97
C ARG A 3 8.89 -1.11 -1.76
N VAL A 4 7.64 -1.54 -1.77
CA VAL A 4 7.09 -2.45 -0.78
C VAL A 4 6.64 -3.71 -1.50
N THR A 5 7.14 -4.87 -1.07
CA THR A 5 6.72 -6.18 -1.57
C THR A 5 6.19 -7.01 -0.42
N ILE A 6 4.94 -7.45 -0.49
CA ILE A 6 4.32 -8.32 0.49
C ILE A 6 4.06 -9.67 -0.17
N THR A 7 4.56 -10.75 0.43
CA THR A 7 4.35 -12.12 -0.05
C THR A 7 3.70 -12.94 1.05
N ALA A 8 2.42 -13.29 0.88
CA ALA A 8 1.76 -14.25 1.75
C ALA A 8 2.25 -15.67 1.41
N THR A 9 3.09 -16.25 2.28
CA THR A 9 3.71 -17.57 2.06
C THR A 9 2.78 -18.72 2.48
N SER A 10 1.96 -18.51 3.51
CA SER A 10 0.82 -19.38 3.87
C SER A 10 -0.40 -18.53 4.30
N SER A 11 -1.54 -19.13 4.61
CA SER A 11 -2.69 -18.36 5.09
C SER A 11 -2.36 -17.58 6.37
N SER A 12 -1.38 -18.02 7.18
CA SER A 12 -1.00 -17.40 8.45
C SER A 12 0.43 -16.85 8.49
N GLN A 13 1.11 -16.77 7.34
CA GLN A 13 2.52 -16.36 7.26
C GLN A 13 2.76 -15.44 6.06
N ALA A 14 3.67 -14.48 6.23
CA ALA A 14 4.05 -13.56 5.16
C ALA A 14 5.49 -13.05 5.32
N THR A 15 6.04 -12.52 4.23
CA THR A 15 7.26 -11.71 4.23
C THR A 15 6.94 -10.33 3.67
N ILE A 16 7.37 -9.29 4.37
CA ILE A 16 7.29 -7.90 3.93
C ILE A 16 8.72 -7.42 3.69
N LEU A 17 8.99 -6.94 2.48
CA LEU A 17 10.25 -6.31 2.11
C LEU A 17 9.99 -4.84 1.77
N VAL A 18 10.69 -3.94 2.46
CA VAL A 18 10.65 -2.49 2.22
C VAL A 18 12.04 -2.05 1.79
N GLU A 19 12.15 -1.48 0.58
CA GLU A 19 13.41 -1.05 -0.02
C GLU A 19 13.39 0.45 -0.31
N ASN A 20 14.46 1.16 0.05
CA ASN A 20 14.70 2.55 -0.35
C ASN A 20 15.59 2.59 -1.59
N LEU A 21 14.96 2.68 -2.75
CA LEU A 21 15.61 2.67 -4.05
C LEU A 21 16.32 3.99 -4.39
N SER A 22 16.16 5.02 -3.55
CA SER A 22 16.82 6.32 -3.75
C SER A 22 18.19 6.42 -3.07
N LEU A 23 18.56 5.43 -2.23
CA LEU A 23 19.86 5.40 -1.59
C LEU A 23 20.87 4.64 -2.44
N ALA A 24 22.14 5.04 -2.35
CA ALA A 24 23.22 4.28 -2.95
C ALA A 24 23.33 2.89 -2.28
N PRO A 25 23.78 1.85 -3.00
CA PRO A 25 23.99 0.51 -2.42
C PRO A 25 24.95 0.47 -1.22
N THR A 26 25.78 1.50 -1.06
CA THR A 26 26.75 1.65 0.04
C THR A 26 26.14 2.27 1.29
N ALA A 27 24.88 2.73 1.25
CA ALA A 27 24.21 3.23 2.43
C ALA A 27 24.06 2.10 3.48
N PRO A 28 24.19 2.40 4.78
CA PRO A 28 24.25 1.39 5.83
C PRO A 28 22.98 0.53 5.93
N VAL A 29 21.82 1.09 5.56
CA VAL A 29 20.55 0.37 5.48
C VAL A 29 19.78 0.86 4.26
N THR A 30 19.57 -0.03 3.28
CA THR A 30 18.79 0.24 2.06
C THR A 30 17.50 -0.56 2.01
N ALA A 31 17.38 -1.63 2.79
CA ALA A 31 16.19 -2.47 2.84
C ALA A 31 15.96 -3.03 4.25
N VAL A 32 14.69 -3.29 4.56
CA VAL A 32 14.25 -3.98 5.77
C VAL A 32 13.31 -5.11 5.36
N GLN A 33 13.57 -6.31 5.87
CA GLN A 33 12.69 -7.46 5.69
C GLN A 33 12.08 -7.87 7.03
N VAL A 34 10.76 -8.09 7.03
CA VAL A 34 10.00 -8.56 8.19
C VAL A 34 9.34 -9.89 7.81
N SER A 35 9.61 -10.92 8.60
CA SER A 35 8.94 -12.22 8.48
C SER A 35 7.86 -12.32 9.54
N LEU A 36 6.64 -12.62 9.10
CA LEU A 36 5.46 -12.77 9.94
C LEU A 36 5.06 -14.24 10.02
N SER A 37 4.79 -14.71 11.23
CA SER A 37 4.32 -16.07 11.49
C SER A 37 3.20 -16.07 12.53
N ASN A 38 2.42 -17.15 12.55
CA ASN A 38 1.31 -17.34 13.50
C ASN A 38 0.23 -16.25 13.43
N GLY A 39 0.04 -15.62 12.25
CA GLY A 39 -1.04 -14.66 12.03
C GLY A 39 -2.42 -15.31 11.91
N SER A 40 -3.46 -14.50 12.01
CA SER A 40 -4.81 -14.97 11.66
C SER A 40 -4.87 -15.35 10.18
N PRO A 41 -5.58 -16.42 9.79
CA PRO A 41 -5.66 -16.85 8.39
C PRO A 41 -6.21 -15.76 7.46
N LEU A 42 -5.42 -15.39 6.45
CA LEU A 42 -5.82 -14.50 5.36
C LEU A 42 -6.65 -15.26 4.32
N CYS A 43 -7.70 -14.61 3.81
CA CYS A 43 -8.47 -15.09 2.68
C CYS A 43 -7.71 -14.96 1.34
N ARG A 44 -6.81 -13.96 1.23
CA ARG A 44 -5.97 -13.68 0.04
C ARG A 44 -6.79 -13.41 -1.24
N ILE A 45 -7.90 -12.69 -1.06
CA ILE A 45 -8.84 -12.36 -2.14
C ILE A 45 -8.73 -10.90 -2.58
N ASP A 46 -8.13 -10.05 -1.74
CA ASP A 46 -7.94 -8.63 -1.99
C ASP A 46 -6.44 -8.31 -2.08
N ALA A 47 -6.11 -7.36 -2.95
CA ALA A 47 -4.81 -6.72 -3.04
C ALA A 47 -5.03 -5.22 -3.23
N GLU A 48 -4.37 -4.41 -2.40
CA GLU A 48 -4.74 -3.01 -2.23
C GLU A 48 -3.51 -2.10 -2.08
N TRP A 49 -3.67 -0.87 -2.56
CA TRP A 49 -2.69 0.21 -2.49
C TRP A 49 -3.40 1.40 -1.86
N ILE A 50 -3.14 1.61 -0.57
CA ILE A 50 -3.94 2.52 0.26
C ILE A 50 -3.08 3.61 0.88
N VAL A 51 -3.65 4.80 0.98
CA VAL A 51 -3.25 5.79 1.97
C VAL A 51 -4.29 5.79 3.08
N GLU A 52 -3.85 5.46 4.28
CA GLU A 52 -4.74 5.27 5.42
C GLU A 52 -4.55 6.39 6.45
N ASN A 53 -5.66 6.89 7.01
CA ASN A 53 -5.61 7.51 8.32
C ASN A 53 -5.75 6.40 9.36
N PHE A 54 -4.63 5.98 9.93
CA PHE A 54 -4.60 4.87 10.88
C PHE A 54 -5.06 5.31 12.28
N LYS A 55 -5.29 4.33 13.15
CA LYS A 55 -5.67 4.56 14.55
C LYS A 55 -4.57 4.15 15.51
N VAL A 56 -4.41 4.91 16.59
CA VAL A 56 -3.53 4.56 17.72
C VAL A 56 -4.38 4.54 18.98
N ASN A 57 -4.35 3.42 19.70
CA ASN A 57 -5.15 3.20 20.92
C ASN A 57 -6.66 3.46 20.70
N GLY A 58 -7.19 3.07 19.53
CA GLY A 58 -8.60 3.23 19.16
C GLY A 58 -9.00 4.61 18.64
N ASN A 59 -8.11 5.60 18.72
CA ASN A 59 -8.38 6.97 18.28
C ASN A 59 -7.78 7.24 16.90
N GLN A 60 -8.49 8.03 16.10
CA GLN A 60 -8.02 8.50 14.80
C GLN A 60 -6.80 9.39 14.98
N THR A 61 -5.72 9.12 14.24
CA THR A 61 -4.57 10.03 14.24
C THR A 61 -4.90 11.33 13.49
N PRO A 62 -4.22 12.45 13.82
CA PRO A 62 -4.25 13.63 12.95
C PRO A 62 -3.81 13.23 11.55
N PHE A 63 -4.63 13.57 10.55
CA PHE A 63 -4.30 13.21 9.16
C PHE A 63 -3.17 14.11 8.65
N GLY A 64 -2.09 13.50 8.19
CA GLY A 64 -0.95 14.22 7.62
C GLY A 64 -1.34 14.91 6.31
N ARG A 65 -0.81 16.12 6.10
CA ARG A 65 -0.93 16.82 4.81
C ARG A 65 0.22 16.42 3.89
N PHE A 66 -0.11 16.01 2.67
CA PHE A 66 0.79 15.67 1.59
C PHE A 66 0.24 16.18 0.25
N GLN A 67 1.14 16.50 -0.68
CA GLN A 67 0.76 16.91 -2.03
C GLN A 67 0.41 15.69 -2.86
N ASP A 68 1.36 14.79 -3.10
CA ASP A 68 1.16 13.62 -3.93
C ASP A 68 1.87 12.39 -3.40
N VAL A 69 1.15 11.27 -3.36
CA VAL A 69 1.70 9.94 -3.14
C VAL A 69 1.40 9.11 -4.39
N TRP A 70 2.45 8.79 -5.13
CA TRP A 70 2.35 7.98 -6.34
C TRP A 70 2.57 6.52 -6.02
N PHE A 71 1.64 5.68 -6.46
CA PHE A 71 1.83 4.23 -6.52
C PHE A 71 2.18 3.86 -7.95
N GLN A 72 3.43 3.42 -8.14
CA GLN A 72 3.96 3.03 -9.44
C GLN A 72 4.19 1.52 -9.46
N THR A 73 4.09 0.92 -10.66
CA THR A 73 4.34 -0.52 -10.86
C THR A 73 3.50 -1.40 -9.92
N CYS A 74 2.21 -1.05 -9.75
CA CYS A 74 1.27 -1.80 -8.93
C CYS A 74 0.99 -3.17 -9.54
N GLU A 75 1.43 -4.22 -8.85
CA GLU A 75 1.22 -5.60 -9.27
C GLU A 75 0.85 -6.49 -8.08
N ALA A 76 -0.17 -7.32 -8.27
CA ALA A 76 -0.51 -8.44 -7.40
C ALA A 76 -0.38 -9.75 -8.18
N LYS A 77 0.28 -10.75 -7.59
CA LYS A 77 0.43 -12.07 -8.20
C LYS A 77 -0.51 -13.06 -7.54
N THR A 78 -1.34 -13.71 -8.35
CA THR A 78 -2.21 -14.80 -7.90
C THR A 78 -1.42 -16.10 -7.76
N THR A 79 -1.96 -17.05 -6.99
CA THR A 79 -1.38 -18.41 -6.88
C THR A 79 -1.38 -19.17 -8.21
N SER A 80 -2.21 -18.78 -9.17
CA SER A 80 -2.21 -19.31 -10.55
C SER A 80 -1.04 -18.80 -11.41
N GLY A 81 -0.29 -17.81 -10.92
CA GLY A 81 0.79 -17.16 -11.66
C GLY A 81 0.36 -15.93 -12.47
N SER A 82 -0.93 -15.59 -12.49
CA SER A 82 -1.42 -14.36 -13.13
C SER A 82 -0.99 -13.12 -12.36
N THR A 83 -0.54 -12.08 -13.08
CA THR A 83 -0.28 -10.74 -12.54
C THR A 83 -1.47 -9.84 -12.83
N ILE A 84 -1.96 -9.15 -11.80
CA ILE A 84 -3.09 -8.22 -11.86
C ILE A 84 -2.60 -6.86 -11.38
N GLY A 85 -2.94 -5.80 -12.12
CA GLY A 85 -2.68 -4.42 -11.71
C GLY A 85 -3.90 -3.78 -11.05
N ILE A 86 -4.00 -2.46 -11.14
CA ILE A 86 -5.10 -1.66 -10.58
C ILE A 86 -6.20 -1.32 -11.60
N ASN A 87 -6.00 -1.63 -12.88
CA ASN A 87 -7.05 -1.45 -13.89
C ASN A 87 -8.31 -2.24 -13.50
N GLY A 88 -9.42 -1.52 -13.28
CA GLY A 88 -10.69 -2.12 -12.86
C GLY A 88 -10.82 -2.38 -11.36
N ALA A 89 -9.87 -1.90 -10.54
CA ALA A 89 -9.97 -1.97 -9.09
C ALA A 89 -11.07 -1.05 -8.53
N SER A 90 -11.60 -1.40 -7.36
CA SER A 90 -12.51 -0.55 -6.61
C SER A 90 -11.76 0.62 -5.98
N MET A 91 -12.23 1.85 -6.23
CA MET A 91 -11.62 3.06 -5.68
C MET A 91 -12.26 3.44 -4.34
N ILE A 92 -11.41 3.73 -3.35
CA ILE A 92 -11.82 4.11 -1.99
C ILE A 92 -11.20 5.47 -1.66
N TYR A 93 -12.01 6.37 -1.08
CA TYR A 93 -11.60 7.70 -0.68
C TYR A 93 -11.71 7.86 0.84
N LEU A 94 -10.83 8.65 1.43
CA LEU A 94 -10.91 8.96 2.86
C LEU A 94 -11.88 10.13 3.07
N GLN A 95 -13.16 9.84 3.28
CA GLN A 95 -14.19 10.87 3.46
C GLN A 95 -14.13 11.53 4.85
N ASN A 96 -14.53 12.80 4.94
CA ASN A 96 -14.81 13.50 6.20
C ASN A 96 -16.28 13.94 6.28
N ASN A 97 -16.68 14.61 7.37
CA ASN A 97 -18.05 15.11 7.55
C ASN A 97 -18.43 16.27 6.62
N GLY A 98 -17.46 16.82 5.89
CA GLY A 98 -17.64 17.87 4.91
C GLY A 98 -17.85 17.31 3.48
N PRO A 99 -18.00 18.21 2.49
CA PRO A 99 -18.27 17.83 1.12
C PRO A 99 -17.06 17.24 0.37
N ASN A 100 -15.84 17.46 0.87
CA ASN A 100 -14.60 17.04 0.22
C ASN A 100 -13.90 15.95 1.05
N PRO A 101 -13.45 14.82 0.47
CA PRO A 101 -12.66 13.84 1.19
C PRO A 101 -11.31 14.42 1.67
N ASN A 102 -10.85 13.91 2.81
CA ASN A 102 -9.51 14.18 3.35
C ASN A 102 -8.39 13.70 2.42
N CYS A 103 -8.64 12.64 1.64
CA CYS A 103 -7.69 12.07 0.69
C CYS A 103 -8.41 11.68 -0.59
N PHE A 104 -7.96 12.22 -1.71
CA PHE A 104 -8.45 11.91 -3.04
C PHE A 104 -7.52 10.92 -3.73
N ALA A 105 -8.10 9.95 -4.44
CA ALA A 105 -7.39 9.03 -5.33
C ALA A 105 -7.65 9.44 -6.79
N TYR A 106 -6.59 9.78 -7.51
CA TYR A 106 -6.62 10.23 -8.90
C TYR A 106 -5.99 9.20 -9.83
N GLU A 107 -6.53 9.16 -11.06
CA GLU A 107 -6.15 8.29 -12.17
C GLU A 107 -6.18 6.78 -11.83
N TYR A 108 -6.81 6.00 -12.71
CA TYR A 108 -7.17 4.60 -12.47
C TYR A 108 -6.51 3.71 -13.51
N SER A 109 -5.18 3.84 -13.67
CA SER A 109 -4.44 3.06 -14.63
C SER A 109 -3.13 2.53 -14.07
N ASN A 110 -2.70 1.34 -14.52
CA ASN A 110 -1.41 0.75 -14.14
C ASN A 110 -0.20 1.67 -14.41
N SER A 111 -0.35 2.66 -15.30
CA SER A 111 0.67 3.66 -15.61
C SER A 111 0.66 4.88 -14.70
N ALA A 112 -0.47 5.17 -14.04
CA ALA A 112 -0.67 6.40 -13.32
C ALA A 112 -1.78 6.22 -12.26
N PHE A 113 -1.34 6.18 -10.99
CA PHE A 113 -2.21 6.20 -9.82
C PHE A 113 -1.51 6.97 -8.69
N TRP A 114 -2.19 8.00 -8.19
CA TRP A 114 -1.70 8.78 -7.06
C TRP A 114 -2.83 9.26 -6.17
N THR A 115 -2.45 9.73 -5.00
CA THR A 115 -3.38 10.30 -4.03
C THR A 115 -2.87 11.64 -3.50
N GLU A 116 -3.77 12.56 -3.17
CA GLU A 116 -3.45 13.82 -2.49
C GLU A 116 -4.31 14.01 -1.24
N SER A 117 -3.78 14.75 -0.26
CA SER A 117 -4.58 15.17 0.90
C SER A 117 -5.25 16.53 0.63
N SER A 118 -6.43 16.74 1.22
CA SER A 118 -7.15 18.03 1.24
C SER A 118 -6.83 18.88 2.47
#